data_AF-A0A1F9Q119-F1
#
_entry.id   AF-A0A1F9Q119-F1
#
_cell.length_a   1.000
_cell.length_b   1.000
_cell.length_c   1.000
_cell.angle_alpha   90.00
_cell.angle_beta   90.00
_cell.angle_gamma   90.00
#
_symmetry.space_group_name_H-M   'P 1'
#
loop_
_entity.id
_entity.type
_entity.pdbx_description
1 polymer ?
#
loop_
_entity_poly.entity_id
_entity_poly.type
_entity_poly.pdbx_seq_one_letter_code
_entity_poly.pdbx_strand_id
1 'polypeptide(L)'
;MVNPPEGDKNFEVHALLDEAKETYRKLVFRDEKLVGYVLVGDIDKAGMFTAFIKFEMALAGEAKDKLINAGPEVFLWPEKLFDETWNPAPAKAAR
;
A
#
# COMPACT_ATOMS: atom_id res chain seq x y z
N MET A 1 -10.89 -0.66 -3.75
CA MET A 1 -11.67 0.26 -4.63
C MET A 1 -10.71 1.00 -5.55
N VAL A 2 -10.89 0.94 -6.87
CA VAL A 2 -9.90 1.51 -7.84
C VAL A 2 -10.42 2.69 -8.67
N ASN A 3 -11.73 2.93 -8.61
CA ASN A 3 -12.37 4.08 -9.23
C ASN A 3 -13.25 4.77 -8.17
N PRO A 4 -12.72 5.73 -7.39
CA PRO A 4 -13.52 6.46 -6.42
C PRO A 4 -14.57 7.34 -7.13
N PRO A 5 -15.67 7.71 -6.47
CA PRO A 5 -16.67 8.62 -7.04
C PRO A 5 -16.04 9.95 -7.47
N GLU A 6 -16.46 10.48 -8.61
CA GLU A 6 -15.98 11.76 -9.11
C GLU A 6 -16.36 12.90 -8.13
N GLY A 7 -15.39 13.77 -7.82
CA GLY A 7 -15.60 14.94 -6.96
C GLY A 7 -15.56 14.66 -5.45
N ASP A 8 -15.38 13.41 -5.01
CA ASP A 8 -15.20 13.09 -3.60
C ASP A 8 -13.77 13.44 -3.14
N LYS A 9 -13.66 14.50 -2.32
CA LYS A 9 -12.40 15.02 -1.79
C LYS A 9 -11.75 14.13 -0.72
N ASN A 10 -12.45 13.11 -0.24
CA ASN A 10 -11.88 12.15 0.72
C ASN A 10 -10.91 11.19 0.03
N PHE A 11 -10.97 11.09 -1.30
CA PHE A 11 -10.08 10.25 -2.08
C PHE A 11 -8.98 11.04 -2.74
N GLU A 12 -7.80 10.42 -2.75
CA GLU A 12 -6.64 10.94 -3.44
C GLU A 12 -6.11 9.87 -4.39
N VAL A 13 -5.95 10.24 -5.65
CA VAL A 13 -5.58 9.31 -6.72
C VAL A 13 -4.25 9.75 -7.32
N HIS A 14 -3.28 8.84 -7.32
CA HIS A 14 -1.99 9.01 -7.95
C HIS A 14 -1.82 7.99 -9.06
N ALA A 15 -1.52 8.46 -10.27
CA ALA A 15 -1.27 7.60 -11.41
C ALA A 15 0.08 7.95 -12.03
N LEU A 16 0.85 6.92 -12.35
CA LEU A 16 2.14 7.01 -13.01
C LEU A 16 2.15 6.04 -14.19
N LEU A 17 2.46 6.58 -15.37
CA LEU A 17 2.67 5.84 -16.60
C LEU A 17 4.15 5.97 -16.95
N ASP A 18 4.83 4.84 -17.12
CA ASP A 18 6.20 4.78 -17.65
C ASP A 18 6.14 4.04 -18.99
N GLU A 19 6.04 4.81 -20.07
CA GLU A 19 5.91 4.28 -21.44
C GLU A 19 7.14 3.49 -21.87
N ALA A 20 8.34 3.91 -21.45
CA ALA A 20 9.59 3.24 -21.83
C ALA A 20 9.68 1.83 -21.24
N LYS A 21 9.10 1.62 -20.05
CA LYS A 21 9.02 0.30 -19.40
C LYS A 21 7.70 -0.43 -19.67
N GLU A 22 6.77 0.19 -20.40
CA GLU A 22 5.40 -0.30 -20.61
C GLU A 22 4.67 -0.62 -19.29
N THR A 23 4.89 0.21 -18.25
CA THR A 23 4.28 0.01 -16.94
C THR A 23 3.29 1.11 -16.58
N TYR A 24 2.25 0.74 -15.84
CA TYR A 24 1.29 1.67 -15.28
C TYR A 24 1.00 1.34 -13.82
N ARG A 25 0.96 2.37 -12.98
CA ARG A 25 0.58 2.25 -11.57
C ARG A 25 -0.43 3.32 -11.21
N LYS A 26 -1.56 2.90 -10.65
CA LYS A 26 -2.55 3.77 -9.99
C LYS A 26 -2.64 3.39 -8.53
N LEU A 27 -2.57 4.37 -7.65
CA LEU A 27 -2.78 4.23 -6.21
C LEU A 27 -3.95 5.11 -5.79
N VAL A 28 -4.83 4.58 -4.94
CA VAL A 28 -5.99 5.30 -4.40
C VAL A 28 -5.88 5.30 -2.89
N PHE A 29 -5.91 6.48 -2.30
CA PHE A 29 -5.83 6.70 -0.86
C PHE A 29 -7.13 7.27 -0.31
N ARG A 30 -7.42 6.96 0.95
CA ARG A 30 -8.46 7.59 1.78
C ARG A 30 -7.98 7.60 3.22
N ASP A 31 -8.13 8.71 3.93
CA ASP A 31 -7.77 8.82 5.36
C ASP A 31 -6.33 8.35 5.65
N GLU A 32 -5.36 8.79 4.83
CA GLU A 32 -3.94 8.37 4.89
C GLU A 32 -3.68 6.86 4.75
N LYS A 33 -4.65 6.09 4.25
CA LYS A 33 -4.51 4.65 4.00
C LYS A 33 -4.61 4.36 2.51
N LEU A 34 -3.87 3.36 2.04
CA LEU A 34 -4.08 2.82 0.69
C LEU A 34 -5.37 1.99 0.68
N VAL A 35 -6.30 2.30 -0.23
CA VAL A 35 -7.61 1.62 -0.35
C VAL A 35 -7.81 0.90 -1.69
N GLY A 36 -6.87 1.06 -2.60
CA GLY A 36 -6.85 0.34 -3.87
C GLY A 36 -5.66 0.70 -4.73
N TYR A 37 -5.36 -0.18 -5.68
CA TYR A 37 -4.32 0.04 -6.66
C TYR A 37 -4.64 -0.66 -7.98
N VAL A 38 -3.98 -0.22 -9.06
CA VAL A 38 -3.89 -0.92 -10.35
C VAL A 38 -2.43 -0.97 -10.74
N LEU A 39 -1.95 -2.14 -11.18
CA LEU A 39 -0.61 -2.34 -11.72
C LEU A 39 -0.72 -3.01 -13.09
N VAL A 40 0.08 -2.54 -14.04
CA VAL A 40 0.23 -3.14 -15.38
C VAL A 40 1.73 -3.18 -15.69
N GLY A 41 2.19 -4.29 -16.28
CA GLY A 41 3.59 -4.53 -16.59
C GLY A 41 4.38 -4.99 -15.37
N ASP A 42 4.64 -4.10 -14.42
CA ASP A 42 5.37 -4.39 -13.18
C ASP A 42 4.40 -4.75 -12.04
N ILE A 43 4.29 -6.04 -11.74
CA ILE A 43 3.36 -6.60 -10.75
C ILE A 43 4.05 -7.37 -9.62
N ASP A 44 5.38 -7.46 -9.61
CA ASP A 44 6.14 -8.28 -8.65
C ASP A 44 5.83 -7.90 -7.20
N LYS A 45 5.57 -6.61 -6.99
CA LYS A 45 5.26 -6.04 -5.68
C LYS A 45 3.77 -5.98 -5.33
N ALA A 46 2.88 -6.56 -6.14
CA ALA A 46 1.42 -6.53 -5.92
C ALA A 46 1.02 -7.07 -4.53
N GLY A 47 1.71 -8.11 -4.04
CA GLY A 47 1.47 -8.67 -2.71
C GLY A 47 1.71 -7.67 -1.58
N MET A 48 2.74 -6.81 -1.71
CA MET A 48 3.03 -5.78 -0.71
C MET A 48 1.97 -4.67 -0.72
N PHE A 49 1.54 -4.19 -1.90
CA PHE A 49 0.42 -3.25 -1.98
C PHE A 49 -0.87 -3.84 -1.38
N THR A 50 -1.13 -5.13 -1.63
CA THR A 50 -2.25 -5.84 -1.02
C THR A 50 -2.14 -5.85 0.51
N ALA A 51 -0.93 -6.02 1.06
CA ALA A 51 -0.73 -5.98 2.50
C ALA A 51 -1.09 -4.62 3.11
N PHE A 52 -0.69 -3.50 2.49
CA PHE A 52 -1.07 -2.15 2.97
C PHE A 52 -2.59 -1.99 3.08
N ILE A 53 -3.34 -2.52 2.11
CA ILE A 53 -4.81 -2.49 2.11
C ILE A 53 -5.36 -3.44 3.18
N LYS A 54 -4.88 -4.69 3.20
CA LYS A 54 -5.38 -5.76 4.09
C LYS A 54 -5.23 -5.40 5.56
N PHE A 55 -4.12 -4.76 5.92
CA PHE A 55 -3.81 -4.38 7.29
C PHE A 55 -4.15 -2.91 7.61
N GLU A 56 -4.80 -2.22 6.67
CA GLU A 56 -5.20 -0.81 6.81
C GLU A 56 -4.09 0.09 7.36
N MET A 57 -2.88 -0.08 6.84
CA MET A 57 -1.70 0.61 7.38
C MET A 57 -1.83 2.12 7.15
N ALA A 58 -1.66 2.89 8.22
CA ALA A 58 -1.59 4.34 8.13
C ALA A 58 -0.25 4.75 7.48
N LEU A 59 -0.33 5.56 6.44
CA LEU A 59 0.81 6.11 5.68
C LEU A 59 0.91 7.61 5.98
N ALA A 60 1.38 7.94 7.17
CA ALA A 60 1.60 9.31 7.59
C ALA A 60 2.98 9.82 7.14
N GLY A 61 3.09 11.13 6.90
CA GLY A 61 4.35 11.79 6.53
C GLY A 61 4.97 11.25 5.23
N GLU A 62 6.30 11.10 5.21
CA GLU A 62 7.06 10.70 4.02
C GLU A 62 6.75 9.28 3.49
N ALA A 63 6.11 8.42 4.29
CA ALA A 63 5.85 7.04 3.90
C ALA A 63 4.94 6.96 2.67
N LYS A 64 3.94 7.84 2.59
CA LYS A 64 3.03 7.95 1.46
C LYS A 64 3.75 8.43 0.20
N ASP A 65 4.58 9.47 0.32
CA ASP A 65 5.35 10.01 -0.80
C ASP A 65 6.32 8.98 -1.36
N LYS A 66 6.97 8.19 -0.49
CA LYS A 66 7.82 7.07 -0.90
C LYS A 66 7.00 6.00 -1.62
N LEU A 67 5.83 5.63 -1.10
CA LEU A 67 4.96 4.65 -1.75
C LEU A 67 4.50 5.10 -3.15
N ILE A 68 4.18 6.39 -3.32
CA ILE A 68 3.76 6.97 -4.61
C ILE A 68 4.91 6.93 -5.63
N ASN A 69 6.10 7.40 -5.22
CA ASN A 69 7.20 7.64 -6.15
C ASN A 69 8.09 6.40 -6.35
N ALA A 70 8.43 5.70 -5.28
CA ALA A 70 9.35 4.55 -5.29
C ALA A 70 8.63 3.19 -5.28
N GLY A 71 7.38 3.14 -4.83
CA GLY A 71 6.63 1.90 -4.64
C GLY A 71 6.80 1.31 -3.23
N PRO A 72 6.32 0.08 -3.00
CA PRO A 72 6.22 -0.46 -1.65
C PRO A 72 7.55 -1.09 -1.24
N GLU A 73 7.86 -0.93 0.03
CA GLU A 73 8.99 -1.51 0.73
C GLU A 73 8.57 -1.94 2.14
N VAL A 74 9.21 -2.97 2.67
CA VAL A 74 8.89 -3.51 4.00
C VAL A 74 9.15 -2.46 5.10
N PHE A 75 10.14 -1.57 4.91
CA PHE A 75 10.46 -0.50 5.86
C PHE A 75 9.34 0.55 6.03
N LEU A 76 8.36 0.57 5.12
CA LEU A 76 7.20 1.44 5.24
C LEU A 76 6.11 0.85 6.16
N TRP A 77 6.28 -0.38 6.64
CA TRP A 77 5.31 -1.01 7.55
C TRP A 77 5.53 -0.50 8.98
N PRO A 78 4.45 -0.26 9.75
CA PRO A 78 4.58 0.04 11.17
C PRO A 78 5.33 -1.08 11.92
N GLU A 79 6.29 -0.74 12.77
CA GLU A 79 7.12 -1.72 13.50
C GLU A 79 6.27 -2.78 14.22
N LYS A 80 5.20 -2.34 14.91
CA LYS A 80 4.28 -3.23 15.62
C LYS A 80 3.65 -4.29 14.71
N LEU A 81 3.29 -3.92 13.48
CA LEU A 81 2.67 -4.84 12.53
C LEU A 81 3.70 -5.85 11.99
N PHE A 82 4.93 -5.40 11.75
CA PHE A 82 6.04 -6.25 11.33
C PHE A 82 6.32 -7.33 12.39
N ASP A 83 6.42 -6.93 13.65
CA ASP A 83 6.64 -7.84 14.77
C ASP A 83 5.51 -8.87 14.90
N GLU A 84 4.25 -8.45 14.87
CA GLU A 84 3.09 -9.35 14.98
C GLU A 84 2.99 -10.35 13.82
N THR A 85 3.39 -9.95 12.61
CA THR A 85 3.25 -10.79 11.41
C THR A 85 4.44 -11.74 11.21
N TRP A 86 5.64 -11.32 11.57
CA TRP A 86 6.89 -12.03 11.23
C TRP A 86 7.65 -12.58 12.44
N ASN A 87 7.47 -11.99 13.63
CA ASN A 87 7.99 -12.51 14.89
C ASN A 87 6.86 -12.72 15.90
N PRO A 88 5.83 -13.52 15.57
CA PRO A 88 4.74 -13.76 16.49
C PRO A 88 5.31 -14.37 17.78
N ALA A 89 5.01 -13.77 18.92
CA ALA A 89 5.30 -14.38 20.21
C ALA A 89 4.75 -15.82 20.18
N PRO A 90 5.50 -16.83 20.66
CA PRO A 90 5.04 -18.20 20.63
C PRO A 90 3.66 -18.23 21.27
N ALA A 91 2.66 -18.66 20.49
CA ALA A 91 1.29 -18.78 20.97
C ALA A 91 1.37 -19.55 22.29
N LYS A 92 0.99 -18.92 23.40
CA LYS A 92 0.96 -19.59 24.71
C LYS A 92 0.21 -20.89 24.50
N ALA A 93 0.93 -22.01 24.56
CA ALA A 93 0.35 -23.33 24.47
C ALA A 93 -0.78 -23.37 25.49
N ALA A 94 -2.01 -23.53 25.01
CA ALA A 94 -3.17 -23.66 25.87
C ALA A 94 -2.88 -24.80 26.86
N ARG A 95 -2.82 -24.45 28.14
CA ARG A 95 -2.83 -25.37 29.27
C ARG A 95 -4.08 -25.10 30.07
#